data_AF-A0A0R3TTJ9-F1
#
_entry.id   AF-A0A0R3TTJ9-F1
#
_cell.length_a   1.000
_cell.length_b   1.000
_cell.length_c   1.000
_cell.angle_alpha   90.00
_cell.angle_beta   90.00
_cell.angle_gamma   90.00
#
_symmetry.space_group_name_H-M   'P 1'
#
loop_
_entity.id
_entity.type
_entity.pdbx_description
1 polymer ?
#
loop_
_entity_poly.entity_id
_entity_poly.type
_entity_poly.pdbx_seq_one_letter_code
_entity_poly.pdbx_strand_id
1 'polypeptide(L)'
;MPFCDRPQLPDGFQKLLEDLTCEVLLQRPADVIQFSIDFFKSRQDPNSCQDRASIVRRASDDPLGNDRMLHLRSCPRDKPK
;
A
#
# COMPACT_ATOMS: atom_id res chain seq x y z
N MET A 1 4.24 25.01 36.99
CA MET A 1 3.89 24.63 35.61
C MET A 1 3.92 23.11 35.56
N PRO A 2 2.82 22.41 35.22
CA PRO A 2 2.89 20.96 35.11
C PRO A 2 3.83 20.65 33.94
N PHE A 3 4.87 19.89 34.21
CA PHE A 3 5.72 19.33 33.18
C PHE A 3 4.82 18.44 32.32
N CYS A 4 4.57 18.86 31.08
CA CYS A 4 4.00 17.99 30.09
C CYS A 4 5.09 16.96 29.73
N ASP A 5 5.21 15.90 30.53
CA ASP A 5 6.16 14.79 30.33
C ASP A 5 5.84 13.93 29.10
N ARG A 6 4.91 14.37 28.23
CA ARG A 6 4.57 13.66 27.00
C ARG A 6 5.25 14.32 25.81
N PRO A 7 6.11 13.59 25.07
CA PRO A 7 6.64 14.09 23.81
C PRO A 7 5.48 14.38 22.86
N GLN A 8 5.49 15.56 22.26
CA GLN A 8 4.49 15.94 21.27
C GLN A 8 4.80 15.23 19.96
N LEU A 9 3.77 14.61 19.38
CA LEU A 9 3.88 13.96 18.09
C LEU A 9 3.90 15.05 16.99
N PRO A 10 4.79 14.96 15.99
CA PRO A 10 4.81 15.93 14.90
C PRO A 10 3.50 15.91 14.11
N ASP A 11 3.07 17.09 13.67
CA ASP A 11 1.92 17.21 12.79
C ASP A 11 2.11 16.39 11.51
N GLY A 12 1.06 15.65 11.14
CA GLY A 12 1.08 14.79 9.94
C GLY A 12 1.73 13.42 10.12
N PHE A 13 2.39 13.13 11.25
CA PHE A 13 2.99 11.81 11.50
C PHE A 13 1.92 10.70 11.50
N GLN A 14 0.80 10.92 12.18
CA GLN A 14 -0.30 9.96 12.22
C GLN A 14 -0.82 9.67 10.81
N LYS A 15 -1.09 10.71 10.02
CA LYS A 15 -1.57 10.57 8.64
C LYS A 15 -0.57 9.82 7.75
N LEU A 16 0.72 10.10 7.89
CA LEU A 16 1.77 9.41 7.15
C LEU A 16 1.75 7.90 7.43
N LEU A 17 1.58 7.52 8.70
CA LEU A 17 1.52 6.12 9.10
C LEU A 17 0.23 5.44 8.64
N GLU A 18 -0.91 6.14 8.70
CA GLU A 18 -2.19 5.68 8.17
C GLU A 18 -2.09 5.39 6.67
N ASP A 19 -1.48 6.29 5.89
CA ASP A 19 -1.28 6.11 4.45
C ASP A 19 -0.45 4.85 4.15
N LEU A 20 0.69 4.68 4.84
CA LEU A 20 1.54 3.49 4.68
C LEU A 20 0.76 2.22 5.01
N THR A 21 0.02 2.25 6.12
CA THR A 21 -0.76 1.11 6.58
C THR A 21 -1.84 0.72 5.57
N CYS A 22 -2.55 1.71 5.01
CA CYS A 22 -3.53 1.47 3.96
C CYS A 22 -2.89 0.80 2.74
N GLU A 23 -1.75 1.31 2.27
CA GLU A 23 -1.06 0.75 1.11
C GLU A 23 -0.53 -0.67 1.35
N VAL A 24 0.00 -0.97 2.54
CA VAL A 24 0.41 -2.34 2.92
C VAL A 24 -0.78 -3.30 2.92
N LEU A 25 -1.93 -2.87 3.45
CA LEU A 25 -3.14 -3.71 3.48
C LEU A 25 -3.73 -3.96 2.08
N LEU A 26 -3.63 -2.96 1.19
CA LEU A 26 -4.11 -3.06 -0.19
C LEU A 26 -3.20 -3.94 -1.05
N GLN A 27 -1.89 -3.74 -0.96
CA GLN A 27 -0.93 -4.42 -1.82
C GLN A 27 -0.51 -5.78 -1.29
N ARG A 28 -0.60 -6.01 0.03
CA ARG A 28 -0.16 -7.23 0.73
C ARG A 28 1.24 -7.67 0.29
N PRO A 29 2.25 -6.79 0.42
CA PRO A 29 3.60 -7.11 -0.02
C PRO A 29 4.16 -8.29 0.79
N ALA A 30 4.91 -9.18 0.12
CA ALA A 30 5.62 -10.27 0.79
C ALA A 30 6.72 -9.73 1.73
N ASP A 31 7.31 -8.57 1.39
CA ASP A 31 8.29 -7.86 2.20
C ASP A 31 7.78 -6.46 2.54
N VAL A 32 7.31 -6.30 3.78
CA VAL A 32 6.78 -5.03 4.31
C VAL A 32 7.89 -4.00 4.51
N ILE A 33 9.12 -4.43 4.82
CA ILE A 33 10.24 -3.53 5.09
C ILE A 33 10.69 -2.87 3.79
N GLN A 34 10.94 -3.67 2.75
CA GLN A 34 11.33 -3.14 1.44
C GLN A 34 10.23 -2.27 0.83
N PHE A 35 8.97 -2.68 0.99
CA PHE A 35 7.82 -1.88 0.58
C PHE A 35 7.79 -0.51 1.26
N SER A 36 8.00 -0.47 2.57
CA SER A 36 8.01 0.79 3.34
C SER A 36 9.14 1.71 2.89
N ILE A 37 10.33 1.16 2.63
CA ILE A 37 11.48 1.93 2.12
C ILE A 37 11.13 2.57 0.77
N ASP A 38 10.56 1.79 -0.15
CA ASP A 38 10.19 2.28 -1.48
C ASP A 38 9.06 3.33 -1.39
N PHE A 39 8.07 3.11 -0.52
CA PHE A 39 6.99 4.06 -0.24
C PHE A 39 7.54 5.41 0.26
N PHE A 40 8.44 5.44 1.25
CA PHE A 40 9.00 6.69 1.75
C PHE A 40 9.93 7.37 0.75
N LYS A 41 10.72 6.61 -0.02
CA LYS A 41 11.59 7.16 -1.07
C LYS A 41 10.77 7.84 -2.18
N SER A 42 9.68 7.20 -2.63
CA SER A 42 8.82 7.76 -3.68
C SER A 42 8.16 9.10 -3.31
N ARG A 43 8.01 9.38 -2.01
CA ARG A 43 7.46 10.64 -1.46
C ARG A 43 8.52 11.72 -1.21
N GLN A 44 9.81 11.38 -1.21
CA GLN A 44 10.90 12.35 -1.01
C GLN A 44 11.28 13.09 -2.30
N ASP A 45 10.99 12.52 -3.48
CA ASP A 45 11.28 13.17 -4.75
C ASP A 45 10.24 14.27 -5.07
N PRO A 46 10.61 15.56 -5.09
CA PRO A 46 9.67 16.65 -5.36
C PRO A 46 9.13 16.66 -6.81
N ASN A 47 9.71 15.83 -7.68
CA ASN A 47 9.27 15.61 -9.07
C ASN A 47 8.53 14.27 -9.27
N SER A 48 8.38 13.45 -8.23
CA SER A 48 7.68 12.17 -8.28
C SER A 48 6.18 12.37 -8.11
N CYS A 49 5.56 12.96 -9.13
CA CYS A 49 4.16 12.68 -9.41
C CYS A 49 4.16 11.29 -10.07
N GLN A 50 4.23 10.21 -9.29
CA GLN A 50 4.14 8.86 -9.87
C GLN A 50 2.80 8.22 -9.60
N ASP A 51 2.07 8.10 -10.71
CA ASP A 51 0.97 7.18 -10.99
C ASP A 51 1.11 5.84 -10.26
N ARG A 52 -0.01 5.41 -9.67
CA ARG A 52 -0.28 4.09 -9.06
C ARG A 52 0.17 2.85 -9.87
N ALA A 53 0.62 3.01 -11.12
CA ALA A 53 0.87 1.92 -12.06
C ALA A 53 2.26 1.27 -11.94
N SER A 54 3.28 1.96 -11.41
CA SER A 54 4.67 1.47 -11.44
C SER A 54 4.99 0.43 -10.35
N ILE A 55 4.29 0.47 -9.21
CA ILE A 55 4.50 -0.47 -8.08
C ILE A 55 3.91 -1.87 -8.39
N VAL A 56 2.90 -1.94 -9.27
CA VAL A 56 2.19 -3.18 -9.64
C VAL A 56 3.12 -4.22 -10.28
N ARG A 57 4.23 -3.81 -10.93
CA ARG A 57 5.09 -4.73 -11.69
C ARG A 57 6.00 -5.64 -10.84
N ARG A 58 6.20 -5.35 -9.55
CA ARG A 58 6.97 -6.24 -8.65
C ARG A 58 6.10 -7.24 -7.88
N ALA A 59 4.78 -7.10 -7.91
CA ALA A 59 3.84 -7.92 -7.14
C ALA A 59 3.39 -9.22 -7.83
N SER A 60 4.05 -9.62 -8.92
CA SER A 60 3.71 -10.82 -9.69
C SER A 60 4.50 -12.08 -9.28
N ASP A 61 5.49 -11.96 -8.40
CA ASP A 61 6.25 -13.09 -7.84
C ASP A 61 5.62 -13.54 -6.52
N ASP A 62 4.42 -14.13 -6.59
CA ASP A 62 3.80 -14.84 -5.47
C ASP A 62 4.31 -16.31 -5.45
N PRO A 63 5.17 -16.72 -4.51
CA PRO A 63 5.65 -18.09 -4.41
C PRO A 63 4.58 -19.09 -3.96
N LEU A 64 3.41 -18.62 -3.51
CA LEU A 64 2.29 -19.47 -3.10
C LEU A 64 1.27 -19.72 -4.22
N GLY A 65 1.49 -19.17 -5.42
CA GLY A 65 0.69 -19.46 -6.59
C GLY A 65 -0.80 -19.19 -6.40
N ASN A 66 -1.17 -18.11 -5.70
CA ASN A 66 -2.57 -17.77 -5.50
C ASN A 66 -3.11 -17.11 -6.77
N ASP A 67 -3.53 -17.95 -7.71
CA ASP A 67 -3.98 -17.60 -9.03
C ASP A 67 -5.25 -16.73 -8.96
N ARG A 68 -5.08 -15.41 -9.10
CA ARG A 68 -6.18 -14.43 -9.11
C ARG A 68 -7.21 -14.69 -10.22
N MET A 69 -6.92 -15.60 -11.17
CA MET A 69 -7.85 -16.00 -12.23
C MET A 69 -9.08 -16.78 -11.71
N LEU A 70 -9.02 -17.35 -10.50
CA LEU A 70 -10.15 -18.06 -9.88
C LEU A 70 -11.30 -17.12 -9.48
N HIS A 71 -11.03 -15.83 -9.25
CA HIS A 71 -12.05 -14.86 -8.85
C HIS A 71 -12.85 -14.27 -10.03
N LEU A 72 -12.40 -14.44 -11.28
CA LEU A 72 -13.12 -13.94 -12.46
C LEU A 72 -14.19 -14.92 -12.99
N ARG A 73 -14.17 -16.19 -12.57
CA ARG A 73 -15.08 -17.23 -13.10
C ARG A 73 -16.35 -17.45 -12.29
N SER A 74 -16.54 -16.75 -11.18
CA SER A 74 -17.69 -17.00 -10.27
C SER A 74 -18.83 -15.99 -10.36
N CYS A 75 -18.80 -15.04 -11.31
CA CYS A 75 -19.96 -14.16 -11.54
C CYS A 75 -21.00 -14.89 -12.40
N PRO A 76 -22.23 -15.13 -11.90
CA PRO A 76 -23.28 -15.73 -12.71
C PRO A 76 -23.65 -14.82 -13.89
N ARG A 77 -23.86 -15.46 -15.03
CA ARG A 77 -24.01 -14.93 -16.38
C ARG A 77 -25.40 -14.33 -16.58
N ASP A 78 -25.51 -13.01 -16.69
CA ASP A 78 -26.76 -12.35 -17.10
C ASP A 78 -26.92 -12.50 -18.63
N LYS A 79 -28.03 -13.14 -19.06
CA LYS A 79 -28.40 -13.28 -20.48
C LYS A 79 -29.41 -12.18 -20.81
N PRO A 80 -29.15 -11.28 -21.77
CA PRO A 80 -30.20 -10.45 -22.31
C PRO A 80 -31.10 -11.28 -23.24
N LYS A 81 -32.42 -11.02 -23.12
CA LYS A 81 -33.52 -11.57 -23.91
C LYS A 81 -33.62 -10.90 -25.27
#